data_AF-K5BDR6-F1
#
_entry.id   AF-K5BDR6-F1
#
_cell.length_a   1.000
_cell.length_b   1.000
_cell.length_c   1.000
_cell.angle_alpha   90.00
_cell.angle_beta   90.00
_cell.angle_gamma   90.00
#
_symmetry.space_group_name_H-M   'P 1'
#
loop_
_entity.id
_entity.type
_entity.pdbx_description
1 polymer ?
#
loop_
_entity_poly.entity_id
_entity_poly.type
_entity_poly.pdbx_seq_one_letter_code
_entity_poly.pdbx_strand_id
1 'polypeptide(L)'
;MIGGDDWDDIPDEELVEDFADDDTFAALDFSIPGEGDVDGDPVADDRDDVGSLFRVTNPEGTVTVAALMNGAPHRVELSPAVTAMTERELAHEVVTVAALAHQQARAAVHAFLVEGMRHLGYDTGALSSGLSRQLSMPTPDEAAEAAARVFRARYAEPD
;
A
#
# COMPACT_ATOMS: atom_id res chain seq x y z
N MET A 1 1.97 50.51 -30.94
CA MET A 1 1.21 51.36 -30.00
C MET A 1 -0.19 50.78 -29.86
N ILE A 2 -0.47 50.16 -28.71
CA ILE A 2 -1.76 50.26 -27.98
C ILE A 2 -1.35 50.19 -26.51
N GLY A 3 -1.71 51.23 -25.76
CA GLY A 3 -1.72 51.25 -24.29
C GLY A 3 -3.17 51.33 -23.80
N GLY A 4 -3.34 51.23 -22.48
CA GLY A 4 -4.59 51.29 -21.72
C GLY A 4 -4.84 49.94 -21.04
N ASP A 5 -4.44 49.74 -19.77
CA ASP A 5 -5.05 50.20 -18.50
C ASP A 5 -6.42 49.57 -18.20
N ASP A 6 -6.65 49.39 -16.89
CA ASP A 6 -7.92 49.22 -16.19
C ASP A 6 -8.31 47.79 -15.77
N TRP A 7 -7.83 47.38 -14.59
CA TRP A 7 -8.27 46.20 -13.83
C TRP A 7 -9.23 46.59 -12.68
N ASP A 8 -9.90 47.74 -12.75
CA ASP A 8 -10.64 48.34 -11.62
C ASP A 8 -12.17 48.34 -11.76
N ASP A 9 -12.77 47.49 -12.62
CA ASP A 9 -14.24 47.48 -12.78
C ASP A 9 -14.81 46.05 -12.87
N ILE A 10 -14.67 45.27 -11.80
CA ILE A 10 -15.55 44.12 -11.57
C ILE A 10 -16.55 44.56 -10.50
N PRO A 11 -17.81 44.85 -10.87
CA PRO A 11 -18.83 45.13 -9.88
C PRO A 11 -19.06 43.90 -9.01
N ASP A 12 -18.87 44.06 -7.71
CA ASP A 12 -19.45 43.17 -6.71
C ASP A 12 -20.98 43.20 -6.88
N GLU A 13 -21.63 42.04 -6.89
CA GLU A 13 -23.10 41.82 -6.93
C GLU A 13 -23.74 41.56 -8.31
N GLU A 14 -23.72 40.30 -8.75
CA GLU A 14 -24.92 39.48 -9.08
C GLU A 14 -24.50 38.14 -9.72
N LEU A 15 -24.34 37.11 -8.90
CA LEU A 15 -24.57 35.71 -9.32
C LEU A 15 -25.35 35.01 -8.21
N VAL A 16 -26.59 35.45 -8.01
CA VAL A 16 -27.64 34.63 -7.43
C VAL A 16 -28.32 33.86 -8.56
N GLU A 17 -27.61 32.87 -9.11
CA GLU A 17 -28.24 31.84 -9.95
C GLU A 17 -28.51 30.62 -9.08
N ASP A 18 -29.74 30.61 -8.55
CA ASP A 18 -30.64 29.45 -8.43
C ASP A 18 -29.97 28.06 -8.47
N PHE A 19 -29.54 27.56 -7.31
CA PHE A 19 -29.24 26.14 -7.13
C PHE A 19 -30.52 25.38 -6.80
N ALA A 20 -31.47 25.39 -7.74
CA ALA A 20 -32.63 24.50 -7.72
C ALA A 20 -32.56 23.58 -8.95
N ASP A 21 -32.44 22.28 -8.64
CA ASP A 21 -32.55 21.12 -9.52
C ASP A 21 -31.41 20.89 -10.55
N ASP A 22 -30.61 19.84 -10.35
CA ASP A 22 -30.81 18.57 -11.09
C ASP A 22 -29.77 17.47 -10.68
N ASP A 23 -30.28 16.36 -10.15
CA ASP A 23 -29.86 14.98 -10.46
C ASP A 23 -28.37 14.53 -10.40
N THR A 24 -27.57 15.02 -9.46
CA THR A 24 -26.19 14.47 -9.25
C THR A 24 -26.04 13.48 -8.09
N PHE A 25 -27.09 13.26 -7.29
CA PHE A 25 -27.04 12.35 -6.13
C PHE A 25 -27.83 11.03 -6.31
N ALA A 26 -28.53 10.84 -7.43
CA ALA A 26 -29.23 9.60 -7.74
C ALA A 26 -28.30 8.39 -7.93
N ALA A 27 -26.99 8.62 -8.11
CA ALA A 27 -25.98 7.56 -8.22
C ALA A 27 -25.54 6.95 -6.88
N LEU A 28 -26.04 7.45 -5.75
CA LEU A 28 -25.71 6.95 -4.40
C LEU A 28 -26.90 6.25 -3.73
N ASP A 29 -27.80 5.63 -4.50
CA ASP A 29 -28.78 4.71 -3.93
C ASP A 29 -28.09 3.42 -3.48
N PHE A 30 -27.47 3.49 -2.29
CA PHE A 30 -26.99 2.33 -1.57
C PHE A 30 -28.22 1.58 -1.07
N SER A 31 -28.74 0.68 -1.90
CA SER A 31 -29.68 -0.34 -1.46
C SER A 31 -29.02 -1.17 -0.36
N ILE A 32 -29.49 -1.03 0.89
CA ILE A 32 -29.20 -2.00 1.95
C ILE A 32 -29.97 -3.26 1.56
N PRO A 33 -29.32 -4.35 1.12
CA PRO A 33 -30.07 -5.55 0.80
C PRO A 33 -30.66 -6.07 2.10
N GLY A 34 -31.99 -6.09 2.14
CA GLY A 34 -32.77 -6.60 3.25
C GLY A 34 -32.38 -8.03 3.59
N GLU A 35 -32.53 -8.34 4.86
CA GLU A 35 -32.43 -9.68 5.43
C GLU A 35 -33.25 -10.68 4.58
N GLY A 36 -32.54 -11.41 3.72
CA GLY A 36 -33.07 -12.43 2.84
C GLY A 36 -32.12 -13.62 2.85
N ASP A 37 -32.65 -14.74 3.33
CA ASP A 37 -32.09 -16.08 3.47
C ASP A 37 -30.79 -16.34 2.68
N VAL A 38 -29.68 -16.50 3.41
CA VAL A 38 -28.36 -16.82 2.87
C VAL A 38 -28.26 -18.31 2.54
N ASP A 39 -28.82 -18.71 1.40
CA ASP A 39 -28.28 -19.85 0.67
C ASP A 39 -26.91 -19.43 0.11
N GLY A 40 -25.86 -19.88 0.81
CA GLY A 40 -24.48 -19.49 0.58
C GLY A 40 -23.96 -19.95 -0.78
N ASP A 41 -24.05 -19.08 -1.77
CA ASP A 41 -23.14 -19.09 -2.91
C ASP A 41 -21.79 -18.52 -2.43
N PRO A 42 -20.65 -19.20 -2.67
CA PRO A 42 -19.36 -18.65 -2.27
C PRO A 42 -19.13 -17.37 -3.06
N VAL A 43 -19.12 -16.24 -2.36
CA VAL A 43 -18.63 -14.97 -2.92
C VAL A 43 -17.28 -15.24 -3.57
N ALA A 44 -17.25 -15.21 -4.90
CA ALA A 44 -16.00 -15.22 -5.64
C ALA A 44 -15.22 -14.00 -5.15
N ASP A 45 -14.04 -14.24 -4.60
CA ASP A 45 -13.21 -13.21 -4.02
C ASP A 45 -12.70 -12.33 -5.18
N ASP A 46 -13.37 -11.21 -5.47
CA ASP A 46 -12.95 -10.17 -6.45
C ASP A 46 -11.61 -9.48 -6.07
N ARG A 47 -10.76 -10.14 -5.28
CA ARG A 47 -9.42 -9.71 -4.89
C ARG A 47 -8.35 -10.09 -5.90
N ASP A 48 -8.66 -10.84 -6.95
CA ASP A 48 -7.64 -11.32 -7.91
C ASP A 48 -7.09 -10.22 -8.85
N ASP A 49 -7.66 -9.00 -8.84
CA ASP A 49 -7.15 -7.82 -9.56
C ASP A 49 -6.27 -6.89 -8.69
N VAL A 50 -5.80 -7.35 -7.52
CA VAL A 50 -4.73 -6.62 -6.84
C VAL A 50 -3.40 -6.81 -7.58
N GLY A 51 -2.80 -5.70 -8.00
CA GLY A 51 -1.48 -5.68 -8.66
C GLY A 51 -0.37 -6.38 -7.85
N SER A 52 0.86 -6.36 -8.35
CA SER A 52 1.99 -7.17 -7.84
C SER A 52 2.10 -7.17 -6.30
N LEU A 53 1.87 -8.34 -5.69
CA LEU A 53 1.95 -8.57 -4.25
C LEU A 53 3.35 -9.01 -3.82
N PHE A 54 3.78 -8.54 -2.66
CA PHE A 54 5.05 -8.92 -2.01
C PHE A 54 4.76 -9.68 -0.74
N ARG A 55 5.31 -10.89 -0.63
CA ARG A 55 4.99 -11.84 0.43
C ARG A 55 6.22 -12.14 1.29
N VAL A 56 6.05 -12.01 2.61
CA VAL A 56 7.04 -12.41 3.61
C VAL A 56 6.41 -13.43 4.54
N THR A 57 7.17 -14.48 4.83
CA THR A 57 6.80 -15.54 5.77
C THR A 57 7.82 -15.55 6.91
N ASN A 58 7.35 -15.73 8.14
CA ASN A 58 8.26 -15.92 9.27
C ASN A 58 9.01 -17.26 9.15
N PRO A 59 10.18 -17.42 9.83
CA PRO A 59 10.98 -18.64 9.72
C PRO A 59 10.22 -19.93 10.07
N GLU A 60 9.31 -19.86 11.06
CA GLU A 60 8.47 -20.98 11.50
C GLU A 60 7.37 -21.35 10.49
N GLY A 61 7.15 -20.53 9.45
CA GLY A 61 6.10 -20.75 8.45
C GLY A 61 4.67 -20.56 8.99
N THR A 62 4.52 -20.02 10.19
CA THR A 62 3.22 -19.89 10.85
C THR A 62 2.44 -18.65 10.44
N VAL A 63 3.13 -17.58 10.05
CA VAL A 63 2.56 -16.29 9.67
C VAL A 63 3.16 -15.85 8.35
N THR A 64 2.29 -15.56 7.38
CA THR A 64 2.66 -15.00 6.09
C THR A 64 1.87 -13.73 5.84
N VAL A 65 2.55 -12.63 5.51
CA VAL A 65 1.91 -11.36 5.17
C VAL A 65 2.22 -11.01 3.72
N ALA A 66 1.18 -10.69 2.96
CA ALA A 66 1.27 -10.13 1.62
C ALA A 66 0.93 -8.63 1.66
N ALA A 67 1.76 -7.82 1.03
CA ALA A 67 1.60 -6.38 0.90
C ALA A 67 1.55 -5.95 -0.57
N LEU A 68 0.83 -4.87 -0.85
CA LEU A 68 0.77 -4.23 -2.17
C LEU A 68 2.04 -3.44 -2.47
N MET A 69 2.19 -2.95 -3.72
CA MET A 69 3.32 -2.10 -4.12
C MET A 69 3.49 -0.83 -3.29
N ASN A 70 2.39 -0.26 -2.75
CA ASN A 70 2.46 0.87 -1.82
C ASN A 70 2.91 0.47 -0.40
N GLY A 71 3.15 -0.82 -0.17
CA GLY A 71 3.55 -1.39 1.11
C GLY A 71 2.41 -1.56 2.11
N ALA A 72 1.16 -1.32 1.73
CA ALA A 72 0.01 -1.60 2.60
C ALA A 72 -0.22 -3.11 2.71
N PRO A 73 -0.44 -3.66 3.92
CA PRO A 73 -0.77 -5.07 4.08
C PRO A 73 -2.13 -5.35 3.43
N HIS A 74 -2.18 -6.40 2.62
CA HIS A 74 -3.37 -6.82 1.88
C HIS A 74 -3.95 -8.12 2.44
N ARG A 75 -3.10 -9.09 2.75
CA ARG A 75 -3.52 -10.40 3.25
C ARG A 75 -2.57 -10.91 4.32
N VAL A 76 -3.14 -11.49 5.37
CA VAL A 76 -2.41 -12.25 6.39
C VAL A 76 -2.91 -13.69 6.35
N GLU A 77 -1.99 -14.62 6.14
CA GLU A 77 -2.23 -16.06 6.14
C GLU A 77 -1.59 -16.67 7.38
N LEU A 78 -2.38 -17.44 8.12
CA LEU A 78 -1.98 -18.07 9.36
C LEU A 78 -2.07 -19.58 9.22
N SER A 79 -1.01 -20.29 9.60
CA SER A 79 -1.04 -21.74 9.72
C SER A 79 -1.82 -22.15 10.98
N PRO A 80 -2.37 -23.38 11.06
CA PRO A 80 -3.01 -23.87 12.28
C PRO A 80 -2.08 -23.90 13.51
N ALA A 81 -0.76 -23.94 13.31
CA ALA A 81 0.23 -23.99 14.38
C ALA A 81 0.30 -22.70 15.21
N VAL A 82 -0.31 -21.58 14.75
CA VAL A 82 -0.41 -20.34 15.54
C VAL A 82 -1.21 -20.52 16.84
N THR A 83 -2.02 -21.57 16.94
CA THR A 83 -2.78 -21.90 18.15
C THR A 83 -1.90 -22.27 19.35
N ALA A 84 -0.62 -22.61 19.11
CA ALA A 84 0.36 -22.80 20.17
C ALA A 84 0.89 -21.46 20.75
N MET A 85 0.60 -20.32 20.11
CA MET A 85 1.05 -18.99 20.53
C MET A 85 -0.05 -18.28 21.33
N THR A 86 0.36 -17.41 22.26
CA THR A 86 -0.58 -16.46 22.86
C THR A 86 -0.99 -15.39 21.85
N GLU A 87 -2.15 -14.77 22.04
CA GLU A 87 -2.63 -13.67 21.18
C GLU A 87 -1.59 -12.55 21.06
N ARG A 88 -0.90 -12.22 22.16
CA ARG A 88 0.14 -11.19 22.17
C ARG A 88 1.34 -11.56 21.31
N GLU A 89 1.76 -12.82 21.37
CA GLU A 89 2.87 -13.32 20.55
C GLU A 89 2.48 -13.31 19.07
N LEU A 90 1.27 -13.78 18.74
CA LEU A 90 0.76 -13.73 17.37
C LEU A 90 0.65 -12.30 16.84
N ALA A 91 0.11 -11.36 17.63
CA ALA A 91 -0.01 -9.97 17.23
C ALA A 91 1.36 -9.34 16.95
N HIS A 92 2.33 -9.58 17.83
CA HIS A 92 3.70 -9.11 17.64
C HIS A 92 4.33 -9.72 16.39
N GLU A 93 4.09 -11.01 16.15
CA GLU A 93 4.58 -11.71 14.97
C GLU A 93 4.01 -11.12 13.68
N VAL A 94 2.70 -10.93 13.60
CA VAL A 94 2.02 -10.35 12.44
C VAL A 94 2.55 -8.95 12.15
N VAL A 95 2.68 -8.09 13.17
CA VAL A 95 3.21 -6.73 12.99
C VAL A 95 4.66 -6.76 12.48
N THR A 96 5.48 -7.67 12.99
CA THR A 96 6.87 -7.82 12.55
C THR A 96 6.95 -8.26 11.09
N VAL A 97 6.21 -9.30 10.71
CA VAL A 97 6.20 -9.81 9.33
C VAL A 97 5.59 -8.79 8.37
N ALA A 98 4.57 -8.04 8.80
CA ALA A 98 3.97 -6.97 8.02
C ALA A 98 4.96 -5.82 7.76
N ALA A 99 5.77 -5.43 8.76
CA ALA A 99 6.81 -4.43 8.58
C ALA A 99 7.89 -4.89 7.56
N LEU A 100 8.24 -6.18 7.58
CA LEU A 100 9.15 -6.75 6.59
C LEU A 100 8.53 -6.77 5.18
N ALA A 101 7.26 -7.14 5.06
CA ALA A 101 6.54 -7.11 3.78
C ALA A 101 6.45 -5.69 3.20
N HIS A 102 6.21 -4.69 4.05
CA HIS A 102 6.26 -3.28 3.69
C HIS A 102 7.64 -2.88 3.15
N GLN A 103 8.71 -3.28 3.85
CA GLN A 103 10.08 -2.98 3.42
C GLN A 103 10.42 -3.64 2.09
N GLN A 104 10.01 -4.89 1.89
CA GLN A 104 10.22 -5.62 0.65
C GLN A 104 9.49 -4.97 -0.53
N ALA A 105 8.24 -4.53 -0.34
CA ALA A 105 7.49 -3.82 -1.38
C ALA A 105 8.20 -2.53 -1.81
N ARG A 106 8.68 -1.73 -0.85
CA ARG A 106 9.43 -0.50 -1.14
C ARG A 106 10.73 -0.77 -1.88
N ALA A 107 11.44 -1.83 -1.51
CA ALA A 107 12.67 -2.22 -2.17
C ALA A 107 12.46 -2.68 -3.61
N ALA A 108 11.35 -3.38 -3.87
CA ALA A 108 10.96 -3.75 -5.23
C ALA A 108 10.58 -2.52 -6.07
N VAL A 109 9.84 -1.57 -5.52
CA VAL A 109 9.55 -0.29 -6.19
C VAL A 109 10.84 0.49 -6.48
N HIS A 110 11.79 0.52 -5.54
CA HIS A 110 13.11 1.12 -5.76
C HIS A 110 13.82 0.47 -6.96
N ALA A 111 13.89 -0.87 -7.00
CA ALA A 111 14.52 -1.59 -8.11
C ALA A 111 13.83 -1.31 -9.46
N PHE A 112 12.49 -1.28 -9.47
CA PHE A 112 11.71 -0.97 -10.66
C PHE A 112 12.00 0.45 -11.19
N LEU A 113 12.04 1.45 -10.31
CA LEU A 113 12.34 2.84 -10.70
C LEU A 113 13.77 2.97 -11.23
N VAL A 114 14.74 2.36 -10.57
CA VAL A 114 16.14 2.36 -11.01
C VAL A 114 16.29 1.71 -12.38
N GLU A 115 15.67 0.54 -12.57
CA GLU A 115 15.75 -0.17 -13.84
C GLU A 115 15.04 0.59 -14.98
N GLY A 116 13.89 1.20 -14.71
CA GLY A 116 13.19 2.04 -15.68
C GLY A 116 14.03 3.25 -16.13
N MET A 117 14.72 3.91 -15.19
CA MET A 117 15.58 5.05 -15.49
C MET A 117 16.86 4.66 -16.22
N ARG A 118 17.38 3.45 -15.97
CA ARG A 118 18.50 2.86 -16.73
C ARG A 118 18.18 2.77 -18.22
N HIS A 119 16.98 2.29 -18.56
CA HIS A 119 16.53 2.15 -19.96
C HIS A 119 16.39 3.50 -20.68
N LEU A 120 16.11 4.56 -19.94
CA LEU A 120 16.00 5.92 -20.47
C LEU A 120 17.36 6.65 -20.53
N GLY A 121 18.46 6.01 -20.11
CA GLY A 121 19.81 6.57 -20.14
C GLY A 121 20.13 7.55 -19.01
N TYR A 122 19.33 7.57 -17.94
CA TYR A 122 19.60 8.41 -16.76
C TYR A 122 20.66 7.77 -15.84
N ASP A 123 21.26 8.61 -14.98
CA ASP A 123 22.17 8.17 -13.93
C ASP A 123 21.41 7.46 -12.80
N THR A 124 21.51 6.13 -12.79
CA THR A 124 20.89 5.25 -11.81
C THR A 124 21.51 5.37 -10.41
N GLY A 125 22.77 5.77 -10.31
CA GLY A 125 23.47 5.92 -9.03
C GLY A 125 22.98 7.13 -8.25
N ALA A 126 22.81 8.27 -8.94
CA ALA A 126 22.21 9.47 -8.38
C ALA A 126 20.75 9.23 -7.96
N LEU A 127 19.98 8.53 -8.79
CA LEU A 127 18.60 8.16 -8.49
C LEU A 127 18.49 7.24 -7.28
N SER A 128 19.21 6.11 -7.26
CA SER A 128 19.18 5.16 -6.14
C SER A 128 19.55 5.84 -4.82
N SER A 129 20.57 6.70 -4.86
CA SER A 129 20.96 7.53 -3.73
C SER A 129 19.84 8.47 -3.25
N GLY A 130 19.11 9.09 -4.19
CA GLY A 130 17.97 9.96 -3.88
C GLY A 130 16.79 9.18 -3.29
N LEU A 131 16.45 8.03 -3.86
CA LEU A 131 15.38 7.15 -3.37
C LEU A 131 15.66 6.68 -1.93
N SER A 132 16.89 6.27 -1.63
CA SER A 132 17.30 5.85 -0.29
C SER A 132 17.28 7.01 0.71
N ARG A 133 17.89 8.16 0.38
CA ARG A 133 18.05 9.27 1.33
C ARG A 133 16.83 10.17 1.49
N GLN A 134 16.11 10.46 0.41
CA GLN A 134 15.03 11.45 0.42
C GLN A 134 13.66 10.79 0.59
N LEU A 135 13.47 9.60 0.01
CA LEU A 135 12.20 8.89 0.08
C LEU A 135 12.21 7.74 1.07
N SER A 136 13.32 7.48 1.77
CA SER A 136 13.49 6.34 2.69
C SER A 136 13.14 5.01 2.03
N MET A 137 13.39 4.86 0.73
CA MET A 137 13.15 3.63 -0.02
C MET A 137 14.44 2.79 0.00
N PRO A 138 14.49 1.70 0.78
CA PRO A 138 15.69 0.87 0.86
C PRO A 138 15.95 0.20 -0.49
N THR A 139 17.22 -0.12 -0.74
CA THR A 139 17.58 -1.02 -1.84
C THR A 139 17.12 -2.46 -1.53
N PRO A 140 16.96 -3.33 -2.56
CA PRO A 140 16.67 -4.75 -2.35
C PRO A 140 17.63 -5.44 -1.38
N ASP A 141 18.93 -5.17 -1.49
CA ASP A 141 19.96 -5.76 -0.63
C ASP A 141 19.82 -5.28 0.82
N GLU A 142 19.59 -3.98 1.06
CA GLU A 142 19.36 -3.43 2.40
C GLU A 142 18.10 -4.00 3.05
N ALA A 143 17.03 -4.20 2.27
CA ALA A 143 15.80 -4.82 2.76
C ALA A 143 16.01 -6.29 3.13
N ALA A 144 16.74 -7.04 2.29
CA ALA A 144 17.10 -8.43 2.58
C ALA A 144 17.99 -8.53 3.83
N GLU A 145 18.96 -7.64 3.99
CA GLU A 145 19.83 -7.60 5.17
C GLU A 145 19.04 -7.24 6.44
N ALA A 146 18.13 -6.26 6.36
CA ALA A 146 17.25 -5.90 7.47
C ALA A 146 16.35 -7.07 7.90
N ALA A 147 15.74 -7.76 6.94
CA ALA A 147 14.96 -8.97 7.22
C ALA A 147 15.82 -10.05 7.88
N ALA A 148 17.01 -10.31 7.35
CA ALA A 148 17.94 -11.27 7.93
C ALA A 148 18.39 -10.88 9.35
N ARG A 149 18.59 -9.59 9.64
CA ARG A 149 18.90 -9.10 11.00
C ARG A 149 17.73 -9.32 11.95
N VAL A 150 16.50 -9.01 11.54
CA VAL A 150 15.29 -9.26 12.32
C VAL A 150 15.13 -10.76 12.59
N PHE A 151 15.36 -11.59 11.56
CA PHE A 151 15.28 -13.04 11.72
C PHE A 151 16.37 -13.59 12.64
N ARG A 152 17.61 -13.08 12.55
CA ARG A 152 18.66 -13.49 13.48
C ARG A 152 18.37 -13.02 14.91
N ALA A 153 17.99 -11.78 15.11
CA ALA A 153 17.76 -11.24 16.45
C ALA A 153 16.59 -11.91 17.19
N ARG A 154 15.61 -12.44 16.44
CA ARG A 154 14.37 -12.98 17.01
C ARG A 154 14.26 -14.50 17.00
N TYR A 155 14.96 -15.20 16.10
CA TYR A 155 14.82 -16.65 15.92
C TYR A 155 16.17 -17.40 15.96
N ALA A 156 17.29 -16.75 16.31
CA ALA A 156 18.59 -17.43 16.39
C ALA A 156 18.86 -18.19 17.70
N GLU A 157 17.93 -18.20 18.65
CA GLU A 157 18.02 -19.07 19.82
C GLU A 157 17.10 -20.28 19.61
N PRO A 158 17.67 -21.47 19.29
CA PRO A 158 17.03 -22.71 19.66
C PRO A 158 17.20 -22.87 21.18
N ASP A 159 16.08 -22.96 21.90
CA ASP A 159 16.06 -23.56 23.24
C ASP A 159 16.30 -25.07 23.11
#